data_AF-A0A7J9D1I3-F1
#
_entry.id   AF-A0A7J9D1I3-F1
#
_cell.length_a   1.000
_cell.length_b   1.000
_cell.length_c   1.000
_cell.angle_alpha   90.00
_cell.angle_beta   90.00
_cell.angle_gamma   90.00
#
_symmetry.space_group_name_H-M   'P 1'
#
loop_
_entity.id
_entity.type
_entity.pdbx_description
1 polymer ?
#
loop_
_entity_poly.entity_id
_entity_poly.type
_entity_poly.pdbx_seq_one_letter_code
_entity_poly.pdbx_strand_id
1 'polypeptide(L)' 'MVDLHNVETFNVDTGFKADYLNELEKMLEKVLPHAMLKAKPNLESRIMTLKRDWIIVYDMFSGKNNNGFGWDEHM' A
#
# COMPACT_ATOMS: atom_id res chain seq x y z
N MET A 1 1.24 -25.11 1.61
CA MET A 1 1.52 -24.26 0.44
C MET A 1 0.19 -23.69 0.01
N VAL A 2 -0.08 -22.43 0.34
CA VAL A 2 -1.37 -21.80 0.03
C VAL A 2 -1.17 -20.98 -1.22
N ASP A 3 -1.74 -21.45 -2.31
CA ASP A 3 -1.76 -20.77 -3.60
C ASP A 3 -2.69 -19.55 -3.48
N LEU A 4 -2.11 -18.35 -3.46
CA LEU A 4 -2.87 -17.10 -3.51
C LEU A 4 -2.92 -16.64 -4.96
N HIS A 5 -3.84 -17.23 -5.72
CA HIS A 5 -4.19 -16.77 -7.06
C HIS A 5 -4.93 -15.42 -6.94
N ASN A 6 -4.18 -14.32 -7.02
CA ASN A 6 -4.74 -12.97 -7.09
C ASN A 6 -5.16 -12.68 -8.53
N VAL A 7 -6.31 -13.23 -8.94
CA VAL A 7 -7.00 -12.81 -10.16
C VAL A 7 -7.33 -11.32 -10.03
N GLU A 8 -7.09 -10.56 -11.09
CA GLU A 8 -7.15 -9.09 -11.21
C GLU A 8 -8.54 -8.46 -10.96
N THR A 9 -9.36 -9.02 -10.08
CA THR A 9 -10.68 -8.50 -9.68
C THR A 9 -10.70 -7.90 -8.27
N PHE A 10 -9.56 -7.82 -7.59
CA PHE A 10 -9.50 -7.15 -6.29
C PHE A 10 -9.36 -5.64 -6.46
N ASN A 11 -10.43 -5.02 -6.96
CA ASN A 11 -10.99 -3.95 -6.16
C ASN A 11 -11.37 -4.60 -4.82
N VAL A 12 -10.39 -4.74 -3.90
CA VAL A 12 -10.70 -5.00 -2.51
C VAL A 12 -11.50 -3.78 -2.10
N ASP A 13 -12.82 -3.88 -2.19
CA ASP A 13 -13.71 -3.03 -1.41
C ASP A 13 -13.30 -3.37 0.03
N THR A 14 -12.38 -2.58 0.60
CA THR A 14 -11.84 -2.77 1.95
C THR A 14 -12.92 -2.56 3.03
N GLY A 15 -14.21 -2.65 2.66
CA GLY A 15 -15.37 -2.31 3.47
C GLY A 15 -15.56 -0.81 3.69
N PHE A 16 -14.58 0.02 3.33
CA PHE A 16 -14.66 1.46 3.55
C PHE A 16 -15.06 2.20 2.28
N LYS A 17 -16.35 2.14 2.00
CA LYS A 17 -16.93 2.58 0.73
C LYS A 17 -17.09 4.11 0.58
N ALA A 18 -16.96 4.89 1.66
CA ALA A 18 -17.07 6.36 1.60
C ALA A 18 -16.25 7.16 2.63
N ASP A 19 -15.89 6.61 3.80
CA ASP A 19 -15.35 7.42 4.92
C ASP A 19 -14.08 6.88 5.59
N TYR A 20 -13.36 5.94 4.96
CA TYR A 20 -12.14 5.34 5.54
C TYR A 20 -11.16 6.37 6.12
N LEU A 21 -10.90 7.42 5.34
CA LEU A 21 -9.87 8.40 5.67
C LEU A 21 -10.23 9.21 6.91
N ASN A 22 -11.52 9.46 7.13
CA ASN A 22 -12.02 10.16 8.32
C ASN A 22 -11.85 9.29 9.57
N GLU A 23 -12.08 7.99 9.44
CA GLU A 23 -11.92 7.05 10.54
C GLU A 23 -10.45 6.81 10.86
N LEU A 24 -9.60 6.77 9.84
CA LEU A 24 -8.15 6.73 10.00
C LEU A 24 -7.60 8.01 10.65
N GLU A 25 -8.11 9.19 10.28
CA GLU A 25 -7.79 10.47 10.95
C GLU A 25 -8.12 10.38 12.45
N LYS A 26 -9.32 9.91 12.81
CA LYS A 26 -9.72 9.75 14.23
C LYS A 26 -8.83 8.77 14.99
N MET A 27 -8.42 7.66 14.36
CA MET A 27 -7.51 6.70 14.98
C MET A 27 -6.12 7.30 15.19
N LEU A 28 -5.61 8.03 14.18
CA LEU A 28 -4.31 8.67 14.25
C LEU A 28 -4.27 9.80 15.28
N GLU A 29 -5.34 10.59 15.43
CA GLU A 29 -5.41 11.62 16.47
C GLU A 29 -5.37 11.01 17.90
N LYS A 30 -5.91 9.79 18.08
CA LYS A 30 -5.81 9.09 19.37
C LYS A 30 -4.40 8.59 19.66
N VAL A 31 -3.71 8.08 18.64
CA VAL A 31 -2.36 7.50 18.80
C VAL A 31 -1.28 8.58 18.81
N LEU A 32 -1.47 9.64 18.01
CA LEU A 32 -0.56 10.77 17.81
C LEU A 32 -1.34 12.08 17.95
N PRO A 33 -1.75 12.44 19.18
CA PRO A 33 -2.49 13.67 19.41
C PRO A 33 -1.66 14.89 18.99
N HIS A 34 -2.32 15.89 18.41
CA HIS A 34 -1.70 17.12 17.86
C HIS A 34 -0.80 16.92 16.63
N ALA A 35 -0.81 15.75 15.99
CA ALA A 35 -0.06 15.55 14.74
C ALA A 35 -0.63 16.37 13.56
N MET A 36 -1.84 16.94 13.72
CA MET A 36 -2.52 17.78 12.71
C MET A 36 -2.66 17.08 11.34
N LEU A 37 -2.74 15.75 11.33
CA LEU A 37 -2.89 14.95 10.12
C LEU A 37 -4.36 14.91 9.70
N LYS A 38 -4.68 15.50 8.54
CA LYS A 38 -6.04 15.48 7.99
C LYS A 38 -6.24 14.35 6.99
N ALA A 39 -7.44 13.79 6.96
CA ALA A 39 -7.92 12.84 5.96
C ALA A 39 -7.51 13.26 4.54
N LYS A 40 -7.77 14.53 4.21
CA LYS A 40 -7.26 15.21 3.03
C LYS A 40 -6.56 16.51 3.41
N PRO A 41 -5.40 16.85 2.80
CA PRO A 41 -4.68 16.09 1.76
C PRO A 41 -3.66 15.07 2.33
N ASN A 42 -3.42 15.04 3.64
CA ASN A 42 -2.25 14.36 4.22
C ASN A 42 -2.34 12.83 4.15
N LEU A 43 -3.45 12.24 4.60
CA LEU A 43 -3.58 10.78 4.63
C LEU A 43 -3.82 10.21 3.23
N GLU A 44 -4.63 10.89 2.42
CA GLU A 44 -4.86 10.52 1.01
C GLU A 44 -3.54 10.42 0.21
N SER A 45 -2.69 11.45 0.28
CA SER A 45 -1.41 11.45 -0.45
C SER A 45 -0.47 10.33 0.03
N ARG A 46 -0.37 10.11 1.35
CA ARG A 46 0.47 9.05 1.91
C ARG A 46 0.01 7.65 1.53
N ILE A 47 -1.30 7.39 1.56
CA ILE A 47 -1.85 6.10 1.12
C ILE A 47 -1.59 5.87 -0.36
N MET A 48 -1.72 6.91 -1.19
CA MET A 48 -1.43 6.80 -2.62
C MET A 48 0.06 6.47 -2.87
N THR A 49 0.97 7.12 -2.14
CA THR A 49 2.41 6.81 -2.21
C THR A 49 2.68 5.37 -1.77
N LEU A 50 2.17 4.96 -0.60
CA LEU A 50 2.36 3.60 -0.07
C LEU A 50 1.82 2.52 -1.02
N LYS A 51 0.68 2.76 -1.67
CA LYS A 51 0.15 1.85 -2.69
C LYS A 51 1.09 1.69 -3.88
N ARG A 52 1.69 2.80 -4.37
CA ARG A 52 2.65 2.76 -5.47
C ARG A 52 3.92 2.02 -5.09
N ASP A 53 4.49 2.34 -3.92
CA ASP A 53 5.70 1.70 -3.43
C ASP A 53 5.47 0.20 -3.20
N TRP A 54 4.30 -0.17 -2.66
CA TRP A 54 3.91 -1.56 -2.49
C TRP A 54 3.85 -2.33 -3.81
N ILE A 55 3.26 -1.74 -4.85
CA ILE A 55 3.21 -2.36 -6.19
C ILE A 55 4.64 -2.61 -6.70
N ILE A 56 5.54 -1.63 -6.58
CA ILE A 56 6.94 -1.77 -7.01
C ILE A 56 7.62 -2.93 -6.26
N VAL A 57 7.51 -2.96 -4.93
CA VAL A 57 8.12 -4.03 -4.11
C VAL A 57 7.50 -5.39 -4.42
N TYR A 58 6.19 -5.44 -4.61
CA TYR A 58 5.47 -6.65 -4.96
C TYR A 58 5.89 -7.17 -6.33
N ASP A 59 6.06 -6.29 -7.33
CA ASP A 59 6.53 -6.64 -8.67
C ASP A 59 7.97 -7.14 -8.64
N MET A 60 8.85 -6.52 -7.83
CA MET A 60 10.21 -7.02 -7.60
C MET A 60 10.22 -8.42 -6.97
N PHE A 61 9.31 -8.69 -6.03
CA PHE A 61 9.26 -9.96 -5.30
C PHE A 61 8.54 -11.07 -6.07
N SER A 62 7.50 -10.72 -6.83
CA SER A 62 6.59 -11.66 -7.52
C SER A 62 6.90 -11.81 -9.00
N GLY A 63 7.85 -11.01 -9.51
CA GLY A 63 8.29 -11.03 -10.89
C GLY A 63 8.85 -12.40 -11.25
N LYS A 64 8.10 -13.15 -12.06
CA LYS A 64 8.49 -14.47 -12.59
C LYS A 64 9.74 -14.43 -13.49
N ASN A 65 10.28 -13.24 -13.78
CA ASN A 65 11.50 -12.98 -14.55
C ASN A 65 12.20 -11.72 -14.01
N ASN A 66 13.29 -11.86 -13.24
CA ASN A 66 14.17 -10.76 -12.79
C ASN A 66 14.96 -10.11 -13.96
N ASN A 67 14.32 -9.73 -15.06
CA ASN A 67 15.00 -9.31 -16.29
C ASN A 67 15.40 -7.83 -16.30
N GLY A 68 15.88 -7.28 -15.18
CA GLY A 68 16.34 -5.89 -15.15
C GLY A 68 16.99 -5.39 -13.86
N PHE A 69 16.93 -6.15 -12.77
CA PHE A 69 17.65 -5.82 -11.54
C PHE A 69 18.28 -7.09 -10.96
N GLY A 70 19.36 -7.54 -11.59
CA GLY A 70 20.24 -8.58 -11.05
C GLY A 70 21.32 -7.93 -10.21
N TRP A 71 21.48 -8.37 -8.95
CA TRP A 71 22.79 -8.28 -8.31
C TRP A 71 23.66 -9.27 -9.08
N ASP A 72 24.69 -8.79 -9.77
CA ASP A 72 25.62 -9.65 -10.49
C ASP A 72 26.23 -10.65 -9.49
N GLU A 73 25.92 -11.94 -9.64
CA GLU A 73 26.41 -13.01 -8.76
C GLU A 73 27.85 -13.41 -9.06
N HIS A 74 28.50 -12.77 -10.05
CA HIS A 74 29.91 -12.99 -10.37
C HIS A 74 30.81 -11.93 -9.71
N MET A 75 31.21 -12.21 -8.48
CA MET A 75 32.51 -11.80 -7.91
C MET A 75 33.30 -13.04 -7.52
#